data_AF-A0A969GB25-F1
#
_entry.id   AF-A0A969GB25-F1
#
_cell.length_a   1.000
_cell.length_b   1.000
_cell.length_c   1.000
_cell.angle_alpha   90.00
_cell.angle_beta   90.00
_cell.angle_gamma   90.00
#
_symmetry.space_group_name_H-M   'P 1'
#
loop_
_entity.id
_entity.type
_entity.pdbx_description
1 polymer ?
#
loop_
_entity_poly.entity_id
_entity_poly.type
_entity_poly.pdbx_seq_one_letter_code
_entity_poly.pdbx_strand_id
1 'polypeptide(L)'
;MKQTYLFALLFTAIAAVSFLTFQYFEGNIFGEATEKHGEFGEEEGDKRTRIDDMMRQQFELTKDLSLGYPPTDRLMDVYNYIETKAFDKNSPITNAKWRERGPYQVGGRTRTLLIDEKLTQQENAAFAAGGCWRYLVHQKHHD
;
A
#
# COMPACT_ATOMS: atom_id res chain seq x y z
N MET A 1 50.85 42.67 -9.31
CA MET A 1 51.17 41.23 -9.06
C MET A 1 50.81 40.74 -7.66
N LYS A 2 50.94 41.52 -6.57
CA LYS A 2 50.61 41.01 -5.22
C LYS A 2 49.11 40.69 -4.99
N GLN A 3 48.20 41.41 -5.64
CA GLN A 3 46.76 41.22 -5.44
C GLN A 3 46.18 39.99 -6.17
N THR A 4 46.79 39.52 -7.26
CA THR A 4 46.32 38.33 -7.99
C THR A 4 46.53 37.04 -7.19
N TYR A 5 47.60 36.96 -6.39
CA TYR A 5 47.82 35.83 -5.47
C TYR A 5 46.83 35.82 -4.30
N LEU A 6 46.37 37.01 -3.87
CA LEU A 6 45.35 37.12 -2.82
C LEU A 6 44.01 36.54 -3.29
N PHE A 7 43.58 36.88 -4.52
CA PHE A 7 42.38 36.31 -5.11
C PHE A 7 42.50 34.81 -5.39
N ALA A 8 43.67 34.34 -5.82
CA ALA A 8 43.92 32.91 -6.01
C ALA A 8 43.83 32.14 -4.68
N LEU A 9 44.43 32.66 -3.61
CA LEU A 9 44.33 32.05 -2.27
C LEU A 9 42.90 32.03 -1.74
N LEU A 10 42.15 33.13 -1.94
CA LEU A 10 40.76 33.22 -1.50
C LEU A 10 39.87 32.21 -2.25
N PHE A 11 40.10 32.02 -3.55
CA PHE A 11 39.38 31.03 -4.35
C PHE A 11 39.68 29.59 -3.89
N THR A 12 40.95 29.28 -3.58
CA THR A 12 41.32 27.96 -3.05
C THR A 12 40.73 27.71 -1.66
N ALA A 13 40.65 28.74 -0.81
CA ALA A 13 40.03 28.63 0.50
C ALA A 13 38.52 28.38 0.40
N ILE A 14 37.81 29.06 -0.50
CA ILE A 14 36.38 28.81 -0.75
C ILE A 14 36.18 27.39 -1.25
N ALA A 15 36.97 26.93 -2.22
CA ALA A 15 36.85 25.56 -2.75
C ALA A 15 37.08 24.49 -1.66
N ALA A 16 38.04 24.70 -0.76
CA ALA A 16 38.30 23.79 0.36
C ALA A 16 37.14 23.78 1.37
N VAL A 17 36.58 24.95 1.70
CA VAL A 17 35.40 25.04 2.59
C VAL A 17 34.19 24.37 1.95
N SER A 18 33.93 24.62 0.66
CA SER A 18 32.83 23.97 -0.07
C SER A 18 32.96 22.45 -0.08
N PHE A 19 34.17 21.92 -0.30
CA PHE A 19 34.43 20.47 -0.28
C PHE A 19 34.19 19.87 1.11
N LEU A 20 34.66 20.52 2.17
CA LEU A 20 34.42 20.10 3.56
C LEU A 20 32.93 20.13 3.93
N THR A 21 32.21 21.16 3.51
CA THR A 21 30.75 21.25 3.75
C THR A 21 29.99 20.17 2.98
N PHE A 22 30.43 19.81 1.78
CA PHE A 22 29.81 18.76 0.97
C PHE A 22 30.01 17.38 1.61
N GLN A 23 31.21 17.06 2.11
CA GLN A 23 31.46 15.82 2.85
C GLN A 23 30.60 15.70 4.12
N TYR A 24 30.45 16.79 4.87
CA TYR A 24 29.60 16.82 6.07
C TYR A 24 28.11 16.66 5.72
N PHE A 25 27.69 17.21 4.58
CA PHE A 25 26.32 17.11 4.08
C PHE A 25 25.97 15.70 3.58
N GLU A 26 26.85 15.06 2.80
CA GLU A 26 26.67 13.66 2.40
C GLU A 26 26.66 12.72 3.61
N GLY A 27 27.54 12.94 4.59
CA GLY A 27 27.57 12.14 5.82
C GLY A 27 26.26 12.20 6.63
N ASN A 28 25.64 13.39 6.72
CA ASN A 28 24.36 13.54 7.42
C ASN A 28 23.17 13.01 6.62
N ILE A 29 23.12 13.21 5.30
CA ILE A 29 22.01 12.71 4.47
C ILE A 29 22.04 11.20 4.32
N PHE A 30 23.21 10.60 4.12
CA PHE A 30 23.32 9.13 4.01
C PHE A 30 23.31 8.45 5.39
N GLY A 31 23.81 9.11 6.44
CA GLY A 31 23.76 8.59 7.81
C GLY A 31 22.35 8.47 8.36
N GLU A 32 21.43 9.37 7.99
CA GLU A 32 20.02 9.29 8.38
C GLU A 32 19.22 8.28 7.52
N ALA A 33 19.70 7.94 6.32
CA ALA A 33 19.01 7.03 5.41
C ALA A 33 19.32 5.53 5.65
N THR A 34 20.34 5.17 6.42
CA THR A 34 20.81 3.78 6.56
C THR A 34 20.35 3.00 7.80
N GLU A 35 19.48 3.53 8.67
CA GLU A 35 19.08 2.77 9.87
C GLU A 35 17.57 2.67 10.11
N LYS A 36 16.80 2.46 9.03
CA LYS A 36 15.55 1.67 9.09
C LYS A 36 15.44 0.70 7.91
N HIS A 37 16.55 0.08 7.54
CA HIS A 37 16.45 -1.13 6.74
C HIS A 37 16.03 -2.25 7.70
N GLY A 38 14.73 -2.53 7.75
CA GLY A 38 14.21 -3.70 8.44
C GLY A 38 14.87 -4.93 7.85
N GLU A 39 15.84 -5.47 8.58
CA GLU A 39 16.39 -6.78 8.37
C GLU A 39 15.24 -7.76 8.62
N PHE A 40 14.64 -8.27 7.54
CA PHE A 40 13.79 -9.46 7.57
C PHE A 40 14.70 -10.69 7.78
N GLY A 41 15.50 -10.65 8.83
CA GLY A 41 16.21 -11.79 9.38
C GLY A 41 15.25 -12.50 10.32
N GLU A 42 15.10 -13.80 10.16
CA GLU A 42 14.37 -14.67 11.09
C GLU A 42 15.13 -14.79 12.42
N GLU A 43 15.32 -13.68 13.14
CA GLU A 43 15.47 -13.78 14.58
C GLU A 43 14.05 -13.96 15.12
N GLU A 44 13.71 -15.20 15.50
CA GLU A 44 12.53 -15.44 16.35
C GLU A 44 12.76 -14.71 17.68
N GLY A 45 12.52 -13.40 17.69
CA GLY A 45 12.48 -12.59 18.90
C GLY A 45 11.49 -13.19 19.89
N ASP A 46 11.68 -12.91 21.19
CA ASP A 46 10.84 -13.47 22.24
C ASP A 46 9.35 -13.27 21.88
N LYS A 47 8.57 -14.35 22.05
CA LYS A 47 7.16 -14.39 21.63
C LYS A 47 6.35 -13.25 22.23
N ARG A 48 6.74 -12.80 23.44
CA ARG A 48 6.12 -11.65 24.12
C ARG A 48 6.34 -10.34 23.38
N THR A 49 7.57 -10.04 23.00
CA THR A 49 7.91 -8.85 22.19
C THR A 49 7.10 -8.79 20.90
N ARG A 50 6.95 -9.93 20.20
CA ARG A 50 6.13 -10.01 18.99
C ARG A 50 4.65 -9.72 19.24
N ILE A 51 4.10 -10.21 20.35
CA ILE A 51 2.71 -9.93 20.74
C ILE A 51 2.56 -8.45 21.10
N ASP A 52 3.48 -7.89 21.87
CA ASP A 52 3.43 -6.49 22.28
C ASP A 52 3.52 -5.54 21.07
N ASP A 53 4.38 -5.86 20.10
CA ASP A 53 4.51 -5.09 18.86
C ASP A 53 3.24 -5.18 18.00
N MET A 54 2.66 -6.38 17.87
CA MET A 54 1.37 -6.54 17.19
C MET A 54 0.25 -5.76 17.88
N MET A 55 0.20 -5.77 19.21
CA MET A 55 -0.81 -5.04 19.98
C MET A 55 -0.63 -3.53 19.83
N ARG A 56 0.62 -3.05 19.82
CA ARG A 56 0.94 -1.63 19.56
C ARG A 56 0.52 -1.23 18.15
N GLN A 57 0.86 -2.02 17.14
CA GLN A 57 0.45 -1.79 15.76
C GLN A 57 -1.09 -1.72 15.64
N GLN A 58 -1.79 -2.66 16.26
CA GLN A 58 -3.26 -2.68 16.24
C GLN A 58 -3.85 -1.44 16.92
N PHE A 59 -3.27 -1.02 18.04
CA PHE A 59 -3.67 0.21 18.72
C PHE A 59 -3.49 1.43 17.81
N GLU A 60 -2.35 1.57 17.16
CA GLU A 60 -2.06 2.68 16.24
C GLU A 60 -3.03 2.73 15.05
N LEU A 61 -3.40 1.57 14.50
CA LEU A 61 -4.36 1.46 13.38
C LEU A 61 -5.80 1.81 13.78
N THR A 62 -6.18 1.55 15.03
CA THR A 62 -7.55 1.74 15.53
C THR A 62 -7.74 3.03 16.32
N LYS A 63 -6.65 3.73 16.63
CA LYS A 63 -6.64 5.00 17.33
C LYS A 63 -7.28 6.10 16.48
N ASP A 64 -8.20 6.85 17.08
CA ASP A 64 -8.66 8.11 16.49
C ASP A 64 -7.56 9.17 16.65
N LEU A 65 -7.12 9.78 15.53
CA LEU A 65 -6.06 10.80 15.50
C LEU A 65 -6.40 12.04 16.35
N SER A 66 -7.68 12.36 16.52
CA SER A 66 -8.14 13.50 17.29
C SER A 66 -8.15 13.23 18.80
N LEU A 67 -8.50 12.01 19.20
CA LEU A 67 -8.64 11.61 20.60
C LEU A 67 -7.36 11.00 21.17
N GLY A 68 -6.51 10.42 20.33
CA GLY A 68 -5.28 9.75 20.75
C GLY A 68 -5.51 8.36 21.36
N TYR A 69 -6.73 7.84 21.34
CA TYR A 69 -7.04 6.46 21.74
C TYR A 69 -8.17 5.87 20.86
N PRO A 70 -8.31 4.53 20.78
CA PRO A 70 -9.45 3.88 20.14
C PRO A 70 -10.75 4.16 20.93
N PRO A 71 -11.74 4.85 20.34
CA PRO A 71 -12.93 5.27 21.07
C PRO A 71 -13.94 4.12 21.23
N THR A 72 -13.78 3.32 22.27
CA THR A 72 -14.63 2.15 22.55
C THR A 72 -16.09 2.52 22.80
N ASP A 73 -16.36 3.69 23.36
CA ASP A 73 -17.74 4.12 23.67
C ASP A 73 -18.60 4.28 22.40
N ARG A 74 -17.97 4.60 21.27
CA ARG A 74 -18.62 4.73 19.96
C ARG A 74 -18.98 3.38 19.33
N LEU A 75 -18.46 2.26 19.85
CA LEU A 75 -18.79 0.93 19.31
C LEU A 75 -20.29 0.67 19.39
N MET A 76 -20.93 1.05 20.50
CA MET A 76 -22.37 0.82 20.66
C MET A 76 -23.21 1.64 19.69
N ASP A 77 -22.80 2.86 19.38
CA ASP A 77 -23.47 3.68 18.36
C ASP A 77 -23.36 3.05 16.97
N VAL A 78 -22.19 2.51 16.63
CA VAL A 78 -21.97 1.77 15.38
C VAL A 78 -22.79 0.48 15.35
N TYR A 79 -22.87 -0.25 16.45
CA TYR A 79 -23.72 -1.45 16.56
C TYR A 79 -25.19 -1.12 16.32
N ASN A 80 -25.72 -0.08 16.98
CA ASN A 80 -27.10 0.37 16.80
C ASN A 80 -27.35 0.86 15.37
N TYR A 81 -26.38 1.57 14.78
CA TYR A 81 -26.44 1.97 13.37
C TYR A 81 -26.48 0.75 12.46
N ILE A 82 -25.63 -0.25 12.68
CA ILE A 82 -25.63 -1.48 11.90
C ILE A 82 -26.93 -2.23 12.13
N GLU A 83 -27.50 -2.31 13.32
CA GLU A 83 -28.77 -3.00 13.54
C GLU A 83 -29.93 -2.31 12.81
N THR A 84 -29.96 -0.98 12.84
CA THR A 84 -31.02 -0.17 12.21
C THR A 84 -30.85 0.02 10.70
N LYS A 85 -29.61 -0.07 10.20
CA LYS A 85 -29.25 0.10 8.77
C LYS A 85 -28.76 -1.18 8.11
N ALA A 86 -28.59 -2.28 8.85
CA ALA A 86 -28.41 -3.60 8.27
C ALA A 86 -29.64 -3.80 7.42
N PHE A 87 -29.41 -3.59 6.13
CA PHE A 87 -30.23 -3.84 4.96
C PHE A 87 -31.58 -4.41 5.30
N ASP A 88 -32.67 -3.86 4.75
CA ASP A 88 -33.97 -4.51 4.66
C ASP A 88 -33.81 -5.99 4.25
N LYS A 89 -33.57 -6.86 5.24
CA LYS A 89 -33.32 -8.30 5.08
C LYS A 89 -34.64 -9.03 4.86
N ASN A 90 -35.74 -8.26 4.84
CA ASN A 90 -37.08 -8.72 4.58
C ASN A 90 -37.36 -8.95 3.10
N SER A 91 -36.41 -8.70 2.18
CA SER A 91 -36.51 -9.27 0.84
C SER A 91 -36.38 -10.79 0.94
N PRO A 92 -37.43 -11.56 0.58
CA PRO A 92 -37.32 -13.01 0.52
C PRO A 92 -36.11 -13.38 -0.35
N ILE A 93 -35.34 -14.40 0.04
CA ILE A 93 -34.22 -14.88 -0.79
C ILE A 93 -34.67 -15.26 -2.21
N THR A 94 -35.95 -15.61 -2.37
CA THR A 94 -36.59 -15.86 -3.67
C THR A 94 -36.60 -14.64 -4.60
N ASN A 95 -36.56 -13.42 -4.06
CA ASN A 95 -36.45 -12.16 -4.78
C ASN A 95 -35.01 -11.63 -4.84
N ALA A 96 -34.03 -12.35 -4.28
CA ALA A 96 -32.63 -11.94 -4.33
C ALA A 96 -32.12 -12.04 -5.78
N LYS A 97 -31.86 -10.89 -6.40
CA LYS A 97 -31.20 -10.83 -7.70
C LYS A 97 -29.70 -10.79 -7.49
N TRP A 98 -29.06 -11.94 -7.66
CA TRP A 98 -27.60 -12.00 -7.74
C TRP A 98 -27.16 -11.27 -9.00
N ARG A 99 -26.49 -10.12 -8.81
CA ARG A 99 -25.76 -9.47 -9.88
C ARG A 99 -24.31 -9.85 -9.73
N GLU A 100 -23.76 -10.51 -10.74
CA GLU A 100 -22.33 -10.74 -10.80
C GLU A 100 -21.60 -9.40 -10.75
N ARG A 101 -20.86 -9.21 -9.67
CA ARG A 101 -19.86 -8.16 -9.53
C ARG A 101 -18.66 -8.68 -10.32
N GLY A 102 -18.72 -8.50 -11.65
CA GLY A 102 -17.77 -9.06 -12.62
C GLY A 102 -16.31 -8.73 -12.29
N PRO A 103 -15.35 -9.12 -13.13
CA PRO A 103 -13.97 -8.71 -12.95
C PRO A 103 -13.89 -7.19 -13.19
N TYR A 104 -13.97 -6.40 -12.11
CA TYR A 104 -13.68 -4.97 -12.17
C TYR A 104 -12.17 -4.75 -12.29
N GLN A 105 -11.73 -3.51 -12.45
CA GLN A 105 -10.33 -3.10 -12.27
C GLN A 105 -9.89 -3.20 -10.80
N VAL A 106 -10.18 -4.32 -10.14
CA VAL A 106 -9.73 -4.59 -8.77
C VAL A 106 -8.31 -5.11 -8.90
N GLY A 107 -7.34 -4.34 -8.40
CA GLY A 107 -5.95 -4.75 -8.34
C GLY A 107 -5.82 -6.05 -7.55
N GLY A 108 -5.55 -7.15 -8.24
CA GLY A 108 -5.33 -8.48 -7.68
C GLY A 108 -4.33 -9.25 -8.52
N ARG A 109 -3.64 -10.23 -7.94
CA ARG A 109 -2.63 -11.01 -8.65
C ARG A 109 -3.30 -12.05 -9.56
N THR A 110 -3.30 -11.79 -10.87
CA THR A 110 -3.57 -12.81 -11.89
C THR A 110 -2.33 -13.71 -11.99
N ARG A 111 -2.49 -15.00 -11.70
CA ARG A 111 -1.35 -15.95 -11.67
C ARG A 111 -1.18 -16.68 -12.99
N THR A 112 -2.28 -16.92 -13.70
CA THR A 112 -2.29 -17.70 -14.93
C THR A 112 -3.36 -17.18 -15.88
N LEU A 113 -3.03 -17.14 -17.16
CA LEU A 113 -3.97 -16.93 -18.26
C LEU A 113 -3.99 -18.21 -19.09
N LEU A 114 -5.18 -18.74 -19.38
CA LEU A 114 -5.38 -19.88 -20.26
C LEU A 114 -5.97 -19.37 -21.58
N ILE A 115 -5.26 -19.66 -22.66
CA ILE A 115 -5.65 -19.35 -24.03
C ILE A 115 -5.87 -20.69 -24.72
N ASP A 116 -7.09 -20.93 -25.19
CA ASP A 116 -7.40 -22.11 -26.00
C ASP A 116 -7.10 -21.79 -27.48
N GLU A 117 -6.19 -22.54 -28.09
CA GLU A 117 -5.79 -22.36 -29.49
C GLU A 117 -6.90 -22.68 -30.50
N LYS A 118 -7.91 -23.46 -30.08
CA LYS A 118 -9.03 -23.89 -30.95
C LYS A 118 -10.18 -22.89 -30.94
N LEU A 119 -10.24 -22.02 -29.93
CA LEU A 119 -11.25 -20.98 -29.84
C LEU A 119 -10.66 -19.70 -30.46
N THR A 120 -11.39 -19.11 -31.41
CA THR A 120 -11.10 -17.75 -31.89
C THR A 120 -10.90 -16.84 -30.68
N GLN A 121 -10.06 -15.79 -30.78
CA GLN A 121 -9.60 -14.86 -29.71
C GLN A 121 -10.64 -14.33 -28.67
N GLN A 122 -11.90 -14.67 -28.81
CA GLN A 122 -13.08 -14.22 -28.11
C GLN A 122 -13.35 -14.97 -26.78
N GLU A 123 -12.63 -16.05 -26.45
CA GLU A 123 -12.87 -16.85 -25.24
C GLU A 123 -11.60 -17.24 -24.47
N ASN A 124 -10.95 -16.27 -23.84
CA ASN A 124 -9.80 -16.52 -22.95
C ASN A 124 -10.26 -16.61 -21.47
N ALA A 125 -9.62 -17.49 -20.69
CA ALA A 125 -9.89 -17.62 -19.26
C ALA A 125 -8.71 -17.09 -18.42
N ALA A 126 -9.00 -16.31 -17.39
CA ALA A 126 -8.02 -15.72 -16.48
C ALA A 126 -8.24 -16.22 -15.05
N PHE A 127 -7.19 -16.68 -14.39
CA PHE A 127 -7.23 -17.15 -13.01
C PHE A 127 -6.62 -16.09 -12.08
N ALA A 128 -7.46 -15.54 -11.20
CA ALA A 128 -7.06 -14.61 -10.15
C ALA A 128 -7.36 -15.22 -8.77
N ALA A 129 -6.72 -14.69 -7.72
CA ALA A 129 -6.84 -15.19 -6.33
C ALA A 129 -8.27 -15.15 -5.72
N GLY A 130 -9.30 -14.82 -6.50
CA GLY A 130 -10.72 -14.87 -6.14
C GLY A 130 -11.59 -15.70 -7.11
N GLY A 131 -11.00 -16.50 -8.01
CA GLY A 131 -11.73 -17.40 -8.91
C GLY A 131 -11.18 -17.45 -10.35
N CYS A 132 -11.82 -18.28 -11.17
CA CYS A 132 -11.59 -18.32 -12.62
C CYS A 132 -12.64 -17.45 -13.32
N TRP A 133 -12.18 -16.60 -14.23
CA TRP A 133 -13.02 -15.70 -15.01
C TRP A 133 -12.90 -16.00 -16.48
N ARG A 134 -14.02 -15.95 -17.21
CA ARG A 134 -14.05 -16.09 -18.66
C ARG A 134 -14.28 -14.73 -19.29
N TYR A 135 -13.43 -14.35 -20.23
CA TYR A 135 -13.64 -13.18 -21.06
C TYR A 135 -14.61 -13.55 -22.19
N LEU A 136 -15.66 -12.75 -22.35
CA LEU A 136 -16.62 -12.87 -23.45
C LEU A 136 -16.60 -11.56 -24.23
N VAL A 137 -16.21 -11.61 -25.51
CA VAL A 137 -16.37 -10.45 -26.41
C VAL A 137 -17.83 -10.39 -26.82
N HIS A 138 -18.56 -9.40 -26.34
CA HIS A 138 -19.90 -9.12 -26.83
C HIS A 138 -19.77 -8.47 -28.22
N GLN A 139 -20.08 -9.20 -29.30
CA GLN A 139 -20.15 -8.61 -30.62
C GLN A 139 -21.33 -7.63 -30.66
N LYS A 140 -21.01 -6.34 -30.67
CA LYS A 140 -21.97 -5.29 -30.96
C LYS A 140 -22.29 -5.42 -32.45
N HIS A 141 -23.45 -5.99 -32.79
CA HIS A 141 -23.97 -5.89 -34.14
C HIS A 141 -24.13 -4.39 -34.45
N HIS A 142 -23.35 -3.92 -35.42
CA HIS A 142 -23.55 -2.62 -36.04
C HIS A 142 -24.67 -2.83 -37.06
N ASP A 143 -25.84 -2.24 -36.78
CA ASP A 143 -26.88 -1.97 -37.77
C ASP A 143 -26.45 -0.84 -38.72
#